data_AF-A0A496AMH1-F1
#
_entry.id   AF-A0A496AMH1-F1
#
_cell.length_a   1.000
_cell.length_b   1.000
_cell.length_c   1.000
_cell.angle_alpha   90.00
_cell.angle_beta   90.00
_cell.angle_gamma   90.00
#
_symmetry.space_group_name_H-M   'P 1'
#
loop_
_entity.id
_entity.type
_entity.pdbx_description
1 polymer ?
#
loop_
_entity_poly.entity_id
_entity_poly.type
_entity_poly.pdbx_seq_one_letter_code
_entity_poly.pdbx_strand_id
1 'polypeptide(L)'
;MTQTKRNQLLAIGLLGLGLFFLYRGGTLLKGIALVLLSVAALLGGTVFANKRRIEIVAGLGLLAGIVCLYLPALASMQGSAFHLLFACAIAFGMTTAARRWATVAAALCAVIGIAFLYQPFVPSLSGTALYLLLPGITLFSIVAARPTVCERVSIGLIALGLVSLCQPFLMLFYQTGFHLLLAGLTGFIVVAHR
;
A
#
# COMPACT_ATOMS: atom_id res chain seq x y z
N MET A 1 -4.96 -12.01 31.52
CA MET A 1 -4.33 -11.29 30.39
C MET A 1 -5.24 -10.13 29.99
N THR A 2 -4.78 -8.88 29.95
CA THR A 2 -5.65 -7.76 29.53
C THR A 2 -5.88 -7.78 28.02
N GLN A 3 -7.03 -7.28 27.56
CA GLN A 3 -7.39 -7.23 26.13
C GLN A 3 -6.30 -6.54 25.30
N THR A 4 -5.71 -5.45 25.82
CA THR A 4 -4.61 -4.73 25.17
C THR A 4 -3.36 -5.59 25.00
N LYS A 5 -2.93 -6.31 26.06
CA LYS A 5 -1.76 -7.19 25.98
C LYS A 5 -1.97 -8.35 25.00
N ARG A 6 -3.20 -8.90 24.93
CA ARG A 6 -3.59 -9.92 23.94
C ARG A 6 -3.45 -9.39 22.53
N ASN A 7 -3.99 -8.21 22.25
CA ASN A 7 -3.95 -7.64 20.91
C ASN A 7 -2.53 -7.23 20.49
N GLN A 8 -1.66 -6.82 21.42
CA GLN A 8 -0.23 -6.57 21.15
C GLN A 8 0.49 -7.86 20.74
N LEU A 9 0.27 -8.95 21.49
CA LEU A 9 0.86 -10.25 21.17
C LEU A 9 0.35 -10.80 19.82
N LEU A 10 -0.94 -10.60 19.51
CA LEU A 10 -1.48 -10.94 18.19
C LEU A 10 -0.81 -10.10 17.09
N ALA A 11 -0.64 -8.79 17.27
CA ALA A 11 0.02 -7.95 16.29
C ALA A 11 1.47 -8.42 15.99
N ILE A 12 2.23 -8.73 17.04
CA ILE A 12 3.61 -9.22 16.92
C ILE A 12 3.64 -10.62 16.29
N GLY A 13 2.73 -11.52 16.69
CA GLY A 13 2.63 -12.86 16.14
C GLY A 13 2.27 -12.86 14.65
N LEU A 14 1.30 -12.04 14.24
CA LEU A 14 0.91 -11.89 12.84
C LEU A 14 2.02 -11.24 12.00
N LEU A 15 2.76 -10.28 12.56
CA LEU A 15 3.92 -9.69 11.91
C LEU A 15 5.00 -10.76 11.65
N GLY A 16 5.36 -11.53 12.67
CA GLY A 16 6.37 -12.59 12.56
C GLY A 16 5.97 -13.68 11.56
N LEU A 17 4.73 -14.16 11.64
CA LEU A 17 4.19 -15.17 10.72
C LEU A 17 4.11 -14.64 9.27
N GLY A 18 3.66 -13.40 9.11
CA GLY A 18 3.60 -12.72 7.82
C GLY A 18 4.97 -12.58 7.17
N LEU A 19 5.97 -12.13 7.93
CA LEU A 19 7.36 -12.05 7.45
C LEU A 19 7.94 -13.42 7.10
N PHE A 20 7.65 -14.45 7.90
CA PHE A 20 8.07 -15.81 7.62
C PHE A 20 7.49 -16.34 6.29
N PHE A 21 6.20 -16.15 6.05
CA PHE A 21 5.55 -16.54 4.79
C PHE A 21 6.07 -15.73 3.60
N LEU A 22 6.35 -14.45 3.80
CA LEU A 22 6.94 -13.58 2.78
C LEU A 22 8.33 -14.08 2.36
N TYR A 23 9.15 -14.55 3.31
CA TYR A 23 10.49 -15.07 3.07
C TYR A 23 10.47 -16.44 2.35
N ARG A 24 9.51 -17.32 2.67
CA ARG A 24 9.47 -18.70 2.13
C ARG A 24 9.13 -18.79 0.62
N GLY A 25 8.69 -17.70 -0.01
CA GLY A 25 8.82 -17.51 -1.45
C GLY A 25 7.76 -18.12 -2.39
N GLY A 26 6.56 -18.49 -1.92
CA GLY A 26 5.45 -18.97 -2.78
C GLY A 26 4.39 -17.90 -3.07
N THR A 27 3.76 -17.89 -4.25
CA THR A 27 2.72 -16.91 -4.63
C THR A 27 1.53 -16.92 -3.67
N LEU A 28 1.03 -18.11 -3.30
CA LEU A 28 -0.06 -18.27 -2.33
C LEU A 28 0.36 -17.79 -0.93
N LEU A 29 1.57 -18.14 -0.48
CA LEU A 29 2.11 -17.71 0.80
C LEU A 29 2.30 -16.19 0.87
N LYS A 30 2.69 -15.55 -0.24
CA LYS A 30 2.76 -14.09 -0.37
C LYS A 30 1.39 -13.45 -0.23
N GLY A 31 0.36 -14.02 -0.86
CA GLY A 31 -1.03 -13.58 -0.67
C GLY A 31 -1.47 -13.63 0.79
N ILE A 32 -1.19 -14.75 1.49
CA ILE A 32 -1.48 -14.88 2.93
C ILE A 32 -0.64 -13.87 3.74
N ALA A 33 0.63 -13.71 3.41
CA ALA A 33 1.52 -12.75 4.07
C ALA A 33 0.98 -11.32 3.96
N LEU A 34 0.44 -10.92 2.81
CA LEU A 34 -0.16 -9.60 2.64
C LEU A 34 -1.28 -9.34 3.66
N VAL A 35 -2.18 -10.30 3.82
CA VAL A 35 -3.30 -10.20 4.77
C VAL A 35 -2.78 -10.12 6.20
N LEU A 36 -1.88 -11.04 6.58
CA LEU A 36 -1.30 -11.07 7.92
C LEU A 36 -0.56 -9.77 8.27
N LEU A 37 0.26 -9.27 7.36
CA LEU A 37 1.02 -8.02 7.54
C LEU A 37 0.11 -6.80 7.60
N SER A 38 -0.98 -6.78 6.82
CA SER A 38 -1.96 -5.68 6.85
C SER A 38 -2.72 -5.66 8.18
N VAL A 39 -3.17 -6.81 8.67
CA VAL A 39 -3.83 -6.92 9.99
C VAL A 39 -2.85 -6.57 11.11
N ALA A 40 -1.59 -7.03 11.02
CA ALA A 40 -0.54 -6.67 11.96
C ALA A 40 -0.28 -5.14 11.97
N ALA A 41 -0.28 -4.49 10.80
CA ALA A 41 -0.11 -3.05 10.67
C ALA A 41 -1.28 -2.27 11.31
N LEU A 42 -2.52 -2.69 11.06
CA LEU A 42 -3.72 -2.09 11.66
C LEU A 42 -3.74 -2.24 13.20
N LEU A 43 -3.46 -3.45 13.70
CA LEU A 43 -3.35 -3.71 15.13
C LEU A 43 -2.17 -2.94 15.76
N GLY A 44 -1.05 -2.85 15.05
CA GLY A 44 0.10 -2.05 15.43
C GLY A 44 -0.30 -0.58 15.63
N GLY A 45 -0.92 -0.01 14.61
CA GLY A 45 -1.37 1.38 14.56
C GLY A 45 -2.42 1.72 15.62
N THR A 46 -3.18 0.76 16.15
CA THR A 46 -4.23 1.00 17.16
C THR A 46 -3.79 0.67 18.59
N VAL A 47 -3.17 -0.49 18.82
CA VAL A 47 -3.03 -1.09 20.16
C VAL A 47 -1.79 -0.59 20.93
N PHE A 48 -0.72 -0.20 20.25
CA PHE A 48 0.50 0.27 20.93
C PHE A 48 0.38 1.75 21.29
N ALA A 49 0.75 2.09 22.52
CA ALA A 49 0.74 3.48 23.01
C ALA A 49 1.83 4.35 22.36
N ASN A 50 3.02 3.79 22.11
CA ASN A 50 4.14 4.53 21.55
C ASN A 50 4.06 4.59 20.01
N LYS A 51 3.19 5.47 19.50
CA LYS A 51 2.97 5.66 18.05
C LYS A 51 4.25 6.07 17.31
N ARG A 52 5.11 6.87 17.95
CA ARG A 52 6.37 7.37 17.35
C ARG A 52 7.33 6.25 17.00
N ARG A 53 7.43 5.19 17.82
CA ARG A 53 8.27 4.02 17.48
C ARG A 53 7.74 3.29 16.24
N ILE A 54 6.42 3.13 16.13
CA ILE A 54 5.81 2.49 14.96
C ILE A 54 6.00 3.35 13.72
N GLU A 55 5.80 4.66 13.84
CA GLU A 55 6.05 5.61 12.75
C GLU A 55 7.48 5.47 12.20
N ILE A 56 8.48 5.42 13.07
CA ILE A 56 9.89 5.25 12.66
C ILE A 56 10.11 3.90 11.97
N VAL A 57 9.62 2.80 12.55
CA VAL A 57 9.79 1.46 11.98
C VAL A 57 9.08 1.33 10.63
N ALA A 58 7.85 1.85 10.53
CA ALA A 58 7.09 1.85 9.30
C ALA A 58 7.71 2.77 8.23
N GLY A 59 8.25 3.93 8.62
CA GLY A 59 8.98 4.81 7.71
C GLY A 59 10.25 4.16 7.16
N LEU A 60 11.03 3.47 8.00
CA LEU A 60 12.18 2.67 7.56
C LEU A 60 11.75 1.53 6.64
N GLY A 61 10.62 0.88 6.93
CA GLY A 61 10.05 -0.17 6.08
C GLY A 61 9.60 0.36 4.71
N LEU A 62 9.02 1.57 4.65
CA LEU A 62 8.69 2.24 3.38
C LEU A 62 9.96 2.53 2.56
N LEU A 63 10.99 3.08 3.18
CA LEU A 63 12.28 3.32 2.53
C LEU A 63 12.91 2.02 2.03
N ALA A 64 12.96 0.98 2.87
CA ALA A 64 13.46 -0.34 2.49
C ALA A 64 12.65 -0.93 1.32
N GLY A 65 11.33 -0.77 1.30
CA GLY A 65 10.47 -1.21 0.21
C GLY A 65 10.79 -0.51 -1.12
N ILE A 66 11.00 0.81 -1.10
CA ILE A 66 11.41 1.59 -2.28
C ILE A 66 12.80 1.15 -2.76
N VAL A 67 13.74 0.96 -1.83
CA VAL A 67 15.09 0.49 -2.16
C VAL A 67 15.04 -0.91 -2.80
N CYS A 68 14.29 -1.84 -2.22
CA CYS A 68 14.09 -3.18 -2.80
C CYS A 68 13.45 -3.12 -4.19
N LEU A 69 12.61 -2.13 -4.46
CA LEU A 69 11.94 -1.98 -5.75
C LEU A 69 12.89 -1.55 -6.87
N TYR A 70 13.78 -0.59 -6.60
CA TYR A 70 14.62 0.02 -7.64
C TYR A 70 16.07 -0.43 -7.64
N LEU A 71 16.57 -1.03 -6.56
CA LEU A 71 17.98 -1.43 -6.47
C LEU A 71 18.16 -2.85 -7.06
N PRO A 72 18.90 -3.00 -8.18
CA PRO A 72 19.03 -4.30 -8.87
C PRO A 72 19.68 -5.40 -8.01
N ALA A 73 20.59 -5.00 -7.11
CA ALA A 73 21.26 -5.90 -6.18
C ALA A 73 20.29 -6.66 -5.23
N LEU A 74 19.04 -6.17 -5.10
CA LEU A 74 17.99 -6.75 -4.25
C LEU A 74 16.88 -7.42 -5.07
N ALA A 75 17.16 -7.87 -6.29
CA ALA A 75 16.18 -8.50 -7.19
C ALA A 75 15.39 -9.65 -6.54
N SER A 76 16.02 -10.45 -5.65
CA SER A 76 15.33 -11.52 -4.90
C SER A 76 14.24 -11.01 -3.96
N MET A 77 14.33 -9.75 -3.51
CA MET A 77 13.37 -9.09 -2.62
C MET A 77 12.38 -8.17 -3.35
N GLN A 78 12.50 -7.98 -4.67
CA GLN A 78 11.51 -7.21 -5.44
C GLN A 78 10.10 -7.83 -5.32
N GLY A 79 10.04 -9.16 -5.25
CA GLY A 79 8.77 -9.90 -5.08
C GLY A 79 8.13 -9.73 -3.70
N SER A 80 8.81 -9.12 -2.72
CA SER A 80 8.28 -8.80 -1.39
C SER A 80 8.13 -7.29 -1.15
N ALA A 81 8.71 -6.44 -2.00
CA ALA A 81 8.66 -4.98 -1.90
C ALA A 81 7.22 -4.45 -1.79
N PHE A 82 6.28 -4.96 -2.60
CA PHE A 82 4.88 -4.57 -2.52
C PHE A 82 4.26 -4.79 -1.13
N HIS A 83 4.49 -5.96 -0.53
CA HIS A 83 3.91 -6.35 0.75
C HIS A 83 4.42 -5.45 1.88
N LEU A 84 5.73 -5.16 1.84
CA LEU A 84 6.37 -4.26 2.78
C LEU A 84 5.85 -2.83 2.62
N LEU A 85 5.84 -2.31 1.38
CA LEU A 85 5.33 -0.96 1.09
C LEU A 85 3.88 -0.79 1.54
N PHE A 86 3.02 -1.75 1.24
CA PHE A 86 1.60 -1.68 1.58
C PHE A 86 1.36 -1.74 3.09
N ALA A 87 1.93 -2.73 3.79
CA ALA A 87 1.76 -2.85 5.24
C ALA A 87 2.38 -1.67 5.99
N CYS A 88 3.57 -1.21 5.58
CA CYS A 88 4.22 -0.05 6.18
C CYS A 88 3.47 1.26 5.87
N ALA A 89 2.85 1.41 4.70
CA ALA A 89 2.02 2.57 4.39
C ALA A 89 0.82 2.67 5.34
N ILE A 90 0.16 1.56 5.64
CA ILE A 90 -0.94 1.51 6.63
C ILE A 90 -0.43 1.91 8.01
N ALA A 91 0.60 1.24 8.50
CA ALA A 91 1.15 1.50 9.84
C ALA A 91 1.66 2.94 9.98
N PHE A 92 2.37 3.46 8.97
CA PHE A 92 2.86 4.83 8.93
C PHE A 92 1.71 5.83 8.91
N GLY A 93 0.73 5.63 8.04
CA GLY A 93 -0.42 6.53 7.91
C GLY A 93 -1.23 6.66 9.21
N MET A 94 -1.42 5.55 9.92
CA MET A 94 -2.15 5.56 11.19
C MET A 94 -1.39 6.21 12.34
N THR A 95 -0.06 6.27 12.26
CA THR A 95 0.79 6.69 13.39
C THR A 95 1.48 8.03 13.19
N THR A 96 1.58 8.52 11.96
CA THR A 96 2.34 9.73 11.65
C THR A 96 1.68 11.00 12.18
N ALA A 97 2.50 11.85 12.82
CA ALA A 97 2.12 13.21 13.19
C ALA A 97 2.28 14.19 12.01
N ALA A 98 3.15 13.88 11.04
CA ALA A 98 3.49 14.74 9.91
C ALA A 98 2.50 14.63 8.74
N ARG A 99 1.19 14.72 9.03
CA ARG A 99 0.11 14.45 8.06
C ARG A 99 0.24 15.23 6.75
N ARG A 100 0.66 16.51 6.79
CA ARG A 100 0.80 17.33 5.58
C ARG A 100 1.88 16.77 4.63
N TRP A 101 3.06 16.45 5.17
CA TRP A 101 4.16 15.88 4.39
C TRP A 101 3.82 14.48 3.90
N ALA A 102 3.23 13.65 4.76
CA ALA A 102 2.77 12.31 4.38
C ALA A 102 1.73 12.37 3.25
N THR A 103 0.81 13.33 3.29
CA THR A 103 -0.22 13.51 2.25
C THR A 103 0.42 13.87 0.90
N VAL A 104 1.37 14.82 0.90
CA VAL A 104 2.08 15.22 -0.33
C VAL A 104 2.90 14.06 -0.87
N ALA A 105 3.65 13.36 -0.04
CA ALA A 105 4.44 12.20 -0.46
C ALA A 105 3.56 11.09 -1.03
N ALA A 106 2.43 10.78 -0.37
CA ALA A 106 1.47 9.78 -0.82
C ALA A 106 0.82 10.15 -2.17
N ALA A 107 0.44 11.42 -2.32
CA ALA A 107 -0.11 11.94 -3.58
C ALA A 107 0.92 11.85 -4.72
N LEU A 108 2.19 12.22 -4.45
CA LEU A 108 3.27 12.07 -5.43
C LEU A 108 3.47 10.60 -5.83
N CYS A 109 3.51 9.68 -4.86
CA CYS A 109 3.60 8.24 -5.14
C CYS A 109 2.43 7.74 -6.00
N ALA A 110 1.20 8.18 -5.71
CA ALA A 110 0.02 7.81 -6.50
C ALA A 110 0.10 8.37 -7.92
N VAL A 111 0.48 9.64 -8.09
CA VAL A 111 0.64 10.27 -9.41
C VAL A 111 1.74 9.60 -10.23
N ILE A 112 2.90 9.30 -9.62
CA ILE A 112 3.98 8.55 -10.27
C ILE A 112 3.52 7.15 -10.67
N GLY A 113 2.78 6.46 -9.78
CA GLY A 113 2.18 5.16 -10.07
C GLY A 113 1.24 5.21 -11.28
N ILE A 114 0.37 6.23 -11.37
CA ILE A 114 -0.50 6.45 -12.54
C ILE A 114 0.33 6.73 -13.78
N ALA A 115 1.34 7.59 -13.70
CA ALA A 115 2.22 7.88 -14.84
C ALA A 115 2.90 6.60 -15.37
N PHE A 116 3.37 5.72 -14.47
CA PHE A 116 3.98 4.45 -14.83
C PHE A 116 2.99 3.47 -15.46
N LEU A 117 1.70 3.51 -15.11
CA LEU A 117 0.66 2.71 -15.78
C LEU A 117 0.54 3.06 -17.28
N TYR A 118 0.70 4.33 -17.62
CA TYR A 118 0.48 4.84 -18.98
C TYR A 118 1.77 5.03 -19.78
N GLN A 119 2.91 4.53 -19.30
CA GLN A 119 4.20 4.71 -19.98
C GLN A 119 4.57 3.45 -20.79
N PRO A 120 4.29 3.42 -22.11
CA PRO A 120 4.51 2.23 -22.94
C PRO A 120 5.98 1.97 -23.25
N PHE A 121 6.85 2.98 -23.10
CA PHE A 121 8.23 2.93 -23.58
C PHE A 121 9.21 2.24 -22.62
N VAL A 122 8.82 2.01 -21.35
CA VAL A 122 9.68 1.38 -20.35
C VAL A 122 8.89 0.29 -19.60
N PRO A 123 8.85 -0.94 -20.14
CA PRO A 123 8.05 -2.04 -19.58
C PRO A 123 8.42 -2.40 -18.13
N SER A 124 9.67 -2.15 -17.73
CA SER A 124 10.10 -2.35 -16.33
C SER A 124 9.41 -1.40 -15.36
N LEU A 125 9.02 -0.19 -15.79
CA LEU A 125 8.31 0.77 -14.94
C LEU A 125 6.83 0.40 -14.78
N SER A 126 6.16 -0.07 -15.84
CA SER A 126 4.74 -0.46 -15.76
C SER A 126 4.50 -1.59 -14.76
N GLY A 127 5.44 -2.54 -14.64
CA GLY A 127 5.40 -3.61 -13.63
C GLY A 127 5.49 -3.13 -12.18
N THR A 128 6.04 -1.93 -11.94
CA THR A 128 6.19 -1.33 -10.60
C THR A 128 5.08 -0.35 -10.25
N ALA A 129 4.24 0.02 -11.21
CA ALA A 129 3.20 1.03 -11.07
C ALA A 129 2.25 0.75 -9.90
N LEU A 130 1.78 -0.49 -9.78
CA LEU A 130 0.88 -0.92 -8.70
C LEU A 130 1.56 -0.82 -7.32
N TYR A 131 2.88 -0.99 -7.27
CA TYR A 131 3.64 -1.00 -6.02
C TYR A 131 3.82 0.41 -5.43
N LEU A 132 3.65 1.44 -6.26
CA LEU A 132 3.55 2.83 -5.80
C LEU A 132 2.09 3.26 -5.62
N LEU A 133 1.23 2.89 -6.57
CA LEU A 133 -0.15 3.36 -6.62
C LEU A 133 -0.96 2.90 -5.41
N LEU A 134 -0.94 1.60 -5.10
CA LEU A 134 -1.79 1.05 -4.04
C LEU A 134 -1.38 1.54 -2.63
N PRO A 135 -0.09 1.47 -2.24
CA PRO A 135 0.36 2.04 -0.97
C PRO A 135 0.19 3.55 -0.92
N GLY A 136 0.41 4.26 -2.04
CA GLY A 136 0.23 5.71 -2.15
C GLY A 136 -1.21 6.14 -1.90
N ILE A 137 -2.19 5.55 -2.61
CA ILE A 137 -3.61 5.86 -2.41
C ILE A 137 -4.09 5.46 -1.02
N THR A 138 -3.62 4.33 -0.49
CA THR A 138 -3.96 3.88 0.88
C THR A 138 -3.44 4.89 1.90
N LEU A 139 -2.16 5.25 1.84
CA LEU A 139 -1.57 6.24 2.74
C LEU A 139 -2.29 7.58 2.62
N PHE A 140 -2.50 8.08 1.40
CA PHE A 140 -3.19 9.33 1.12
C PHE A 140 -4.57 9.35 1.78
N SER A 141 -5.33 8.27 1.63
CA SER A 141 -6.68 8.13 2.20
C SER A 141 -6.68 8.14 3.73
N ILE A 142 -5.64 7.60 4.38
CA ILE A 142 -5.51 7.61 5.85
C ILE A 142 -5.12 9.01 6.36
N VAL A 143 -4.14 9.68 5.72
CA VAL A 143 -3.53 10.90 6.27
C VAL A 143 -4.20 12.20 5.84
N ALA A 144 -4.87 12.22 4.68
CA ALA A 144 -5.44 13.44 4.12
C ALA A 144 -6.47 14.09 5.05
N ALA A 145 -6.51 15.42 5.10
CA ALA A 145 -7.38 16.13 6.03
C ALA A 145 -8.87 16.11 5.62
N ARG A 146 -9.17 16.01 4.31
CA ARG A 146 -10.53 16.15 3.77
C ARG A 146 -11.02 14.83 3.17
N PRO A 147 -11.91 14.08 3.84
CA PRO A 147 -12.39 12.79 3.34
C PRO A 147 -13.10 12.93 1.99
N THR A 148 -13.86 14.02 1.79
CA THR A 148 -14.55 14.32 0.53
C THR A 148 -13.63 14.42 -0.69
N VAL A 149 -12.39 14.89 -0.51
CA VAL A 149 -11.41 14.93 -1.60
C VAL A 149 -10.94 13.51 -1.93
N CYS A 150 -10.67 12.69 -0.92
CA CYS A 150 -10.25 11.31 -1.10
C CYS A 150 -11.35 10.45 -1.73
N GLU A 151 -12.61 10.64 -1.34
CA GLU A 151 -13.78 10.00 -1.97
C GLU A 151 -13.85 10.36 -3.45
N ARG A 152 -13.77 11.65 -3.80
CA ARG A 152 -13.81 12.11 -5.20
C ARG A 152 -12.67 11.53 -6.03
N VAL A 153 -11.46 11.51 -5.48
CA VAL A 153 -10.30 10.89 -6.15
C VAL A 153 -10.54 9.40 -6.34
N SER A 154 -11.05 8.71 -5.32
CA SER A 154 -11.32 7.27 -5.37
C SER A 154 -12.41 6.93 -6.40
N ILE A 155 -13.52 7.68 -6.42
CA ILE A 155 -14.59 7.55 -7.42
C ILE A 155 -14.04 7.83 -8.82
N GLY A 156 -13.21 8.86 -8.97
CA GLY A 156 -12.53 9.17 -10.23
C GLY A 156 -11.69 7.99 -10.74
N LEU A 157 -10.88 7.38 -9.87
CA LEU A 157 -10.08 6.19 -10.20
C LEU A 157 -10.95 4.98 -10.56
N ILE A 158 -12.07 4.76 -9.85
CA ILE A 158 -13.03 3.69 -10.18
C ILE A 158 -13.64 3.94 -11.56
N ALA A 159 -14.12 5.16 -11.82
CA ALA A 159 -14.74 5.53 -13.09
C ALA A 159 -13.74 5.38 -14.25
N LEU A 160 -12.52 5.89 -14.10
CA LEU A 160 -11.45 5.72 -15.09
C LEU A 160 -11.10 4.25 -15.31
N GLY A 161 -11.02 3.47 -14.23
CA GLY A 161 -10.78 2.03 -14.30
C GLY A 161 -11.86 1.28 -15.09
N LEU A 162 -13.13 1.57 -14.80
CA LEU A 162 -14.27 0.99 -15.52
C LEU A 162 -14.27 1.38 -17.00
N VAL A 163 -14.08 2.67 -17.31
CA VAL A 163 -14.02 3.14 -18.70
C VAL A 163 -12.90 2.44 -19.46
N SER A 164 -11.73 2.27 -18.82
CA SER A 164 -10.57 1.59 -19.40
C SER A 164 -10.82 0.10 -19.64
N LEU A 165 -11.50 -0.59 -18.70
CA LEU A 165 -11.87 -2.00 -18.86
C LEU A 165 -12.89 -2.24 -19.99
N CYS A 166 -13.76 -1.27 -20.26
CA CYS A 166 -14.75 -1.35 -21.33
C CYS A 166 -14.20 -1.01 -22.73
N GLN A 167 -12.92 -0.60 -22.87
CA GLN A 167 -12.33 -0.34 -24.17
C GLN A 167 -12.01 -1.65 -24.91
N PRO A 168 -12.57 -1.92 -26.10
CA PRO A 168 -12.49 -3.25 -26.72
C PRO A 168 -11.13 -3.65 -27.31
N PHE A 169 -10.16 -2.73 -27.41
CA PHE A 169 -9.11 -2.85 -28.42
C PHE A 169 -7.66 -2.87 -27.90
N LEU A 170 -7.39 -2.66 -26.61
CA LEU A 170 -6.02 -2.78 -26.08
C LEU A 170 -5.96 -3.50 -24.73
N MET A 171 -5.21 -4.60 -24.68
CA MET A 171 -4.90 -5.34 -23.45
C MET A 171 -4.19 -4.46 -22.39
N LEU A 172 -3.49 -3.41 -22.83
CA LEU A 172 -2.92 -2.37 -21.98
C LEU A 172 -4.00 -1.62 -21.18
N PHE A 173 -5.15 -1.29 -21.80
CA PHE A 173 -6.27 -0.66 -21.09
C PHE A 173 -6.95 -1.59 -20.09
N TYR A 174 -6.91 -2.90 -20.32
CA TYR A 174 -7.42 -3.87 -19.37
C TYR A 174 -6.58 -3.93 -18.09
N GLN A 175 -5.26 -4.04 -18.22
CA GLN A 175 -4.36 -4.11 -17.06
C GLN A 175 -4.33 -2.79 -16.27
N THR A 176 -4.24 -1.66 -16.98
CA THR A 176 -4.29 -0.33 -16.34
C THR A 176 -5.64 -0.07 -15.69
N GLY A 177 -6.74 -0.45 -16.35
CA GLY A 177 -8.10 -0.34 -15.83
C GLY A 177 -8.27 -1.12 -14.52
N PHE A 178 -7.78 -2.36 -14.47
CA PHE A 178 -7.81 -3.16 -13.24
C PHE A 178 -7.02 -2.51 -12.10
N HIS A 179 -5.81 -2.00 -12.37
CA HIS A 179 -4.99 -1.34 -11.35
C HIS A 179 -5.64 -0.06 -10.81
N LEU A 180 -6.25 0.75 -11.69
CA LEU A 180 -6.97 1.97 -11.29
C LEU A 180 -8.21 1.63 -10.46
N LEU A 181 -8.96 0.61 -10.87
CA LEU A 181 -10.17 0.17 -10.17
C LEU A 181 -9.82 -0.40 -8.78
N LEU A 182 -8.77 -1.21 -8.69
CA LEU A 182 -8.27 -1.73 -7.41
C LEU A 182 -7.81 -0.60 -6.48
N ALA A 183 -7.04 0.38 -7.00
CA ALA A 183 -6.59 1.54 -6.22
C ALA A 183 -7.75 2.41 -5.76
N GLY A 184 -8.70 2.71 -6.65
CA GLY A 184 -9.89 3.50 -6.34
C GLY A 184 -10.78 2.82 -5.31
N LEU A 185 -11.06 1.53 -5.43
CA LEU A 185 -11.83 0.76 -4.43
C LEU A 185 -11.11 0.74 -3.08
N THR A 186 -9.79 0.48 -3.07
CA THR A 186 -9.01 0.46 -1.82
C THR A 186 -9.07 1.82 -1.12
N GLY A 187 -8.86 2.91 -1.86
CA GLY A 187 -8.99 4.26 -1.33
C GLY A 187 -10.38 4.55 -0.78
N PHE A 188 -11.43 4.19 -1.53
CA PHE A 188 -12.81 4.40 -1.12
C PHE A 188 -13.16 3.68 0.19
N ILE A 189 -12.79 2.39 0.30
CA ILE A 189 -13.02 1.58 1.51
C ILE A 189 -12.31 2.21 2.71
N VAL A 190 -11.05 2.63 2.53
CA VAL A 190 -10.26 3.23 3.62
C VAL A 190 -10.89 4.55 4.08
N VAL A 191 -11.35 5.40 3.17
CA VAL A 191 -12.00 6.67 3.54
C VAL A 191 -13.35 6.42 4.23
N ALA A 192 -14.12 5.45 3.74
CA ALA A 192 -15.44 5.12 4.30
C ALA A 192 -15.38 4.51 5.71
N HIS A 193 -14.21 4.03 6.16
CA HIS A 193 -14.01 3.40 7.47
C HIS A 193 -13.02 4.16 8.36
N ARG A 194 -12.66 5.38 7.97
CA ARG A 194 -11.81 6.29 8.74
C ARG A 194 -12.60 7.00 9.82
#